data_AF-A0A965DZY5-F1
#
_entry.id   AF-A0A965DZY5-F1
#
_cell.length_a   1.000
_cell.length_b   1.000
_cell.length_c   1.000
_cell.angle_alpha   90.00
_cell.angle_beta   90.00
_cell.angle_gamma   90.00
#
_symmetry.space_group_name_H-M   'P 1'
#
loop_
_entity.id
_entity.type
_entity.pdbx_description
1 polymer ?
#
loop_
_entity_poly.entity_id
_entity_poly.type
_entity_poly.pdbx_seq_one_letter_code
_entity_poly.pdbx_strand_id
1 'polypeptide(L)'
;DDVKYPITCRKARDLGIVINTIQSGEDADCTKQFKEIAELTGGEYGKMNTSGGMRTFATGQDARLAEINRTLLRTALVYGSQGKRERDTKKFQAVTAGAVPPDVSAEWTGVAAKLRRLGNSDLLDAIRSGQTRLESLKPEELPDSMAKMTLKEREEHLEKMAQERGSLYQEALELDRVRSDIVLKEIEKGKDAFDFQVFDMLRRQTLKRLRY
;
A
#
# COMPACT_ATOMS: atom_id res chain seq x y z
N ASP A 1 -19.00 -17.92 -21.67
CA ASP A 1 -18.36 -17.05 -22.66
C ASP A 1 -17.95 -15.74 -22.02
N ASP A 2 -16.65 -15.60 -21.77
CA ASP A 2 -16.08 -14.37 -21.22
C ASP A 2 -15.75 -13.37 -22.36
N VAL A 3 -15.77 -12.09 -22.06
CA VAL A 3 -15.45 -11.04 -23.04
C VAL A 3 -14.00 -11.18 -23.46
N LYS A 4 -13.74 -11.24 -24.78
CA LYS A 4 -12.38 -11.37 -25.30
C LYS A 4 -11.55 -10.14 -24.91
N TYR A 5 -10.32 -10.36 -24.43
CA TYR A 5 -9.46 -9.31 -23.90
C TYR A 5 -9.24 -8.10 -24.84
N PRO A 6 -9.22 -8.21 -26.19
CA PRO A 6 -9.04 -7.03 -27.04
C PRO A 6 -10.22 -6.05 -26.94
N ILE A 7 -11.42 -6.54 -26.66
CA ILE A 7 -12.62 -5.71 -26.44
C ILE A 7 -12.46 -4.94 -25.12
N THR A 8 -12.00 -5.61 -24.07
CA THR A 8 -11.72 -4.99 -22.77
C THR A 8 -10.62 -3.94 -22.87
N CYS A 9 -9.54 -4.22 -23.62
CA CYS A 9 -8.44 -3.27 -23.81
C CYS A 9 -8.88 -1.99 -24.52
N ARG A 10 -9.70 -2.10 -25.58
CA ARG A 10 -10.26 -0.91 -26.25
C ARG A 10 -11.10 -0.07 -25.29
N LYS A 11 -11.96 -0.70 -24.49
CA LYS A 11 -12.76 0.00 -23.48
C LYS A 11 -11.88 0.68 -22.43
N ALA A 12 -10.81 0.02 -21.98
CA ALA A 12 -9.86 0.60 -21.03
C ALA A 12 -9.20 1.85 -21.63
N ARG A 13 -8.73 1.78 -22.88
CA ARG A 13 -8.15 2.92 -23.60
C ARG A 13 -9.13 4.08 -23.73
N ASP A 14 -10.38 3.82 -24.09
CA ASP A 14 -11.42 4.85 -24.24
C ASP A 14 -11.74 5.54 -22.88
N LEU A 15 -11.44 4.87 -21.76
CA LEU A 15 -11.50 5.42 -20.40
C LEU A 15 -10.17 6.07 -19.94
N GLY A 16 -9.17 6.20 -20.81
CA GLY A 16 -7.85 6.75 -20.49
C GLY A 16 -6.96 5.81 -19.65
N ILE A 17 -7.32 4.53 -19.55
CA ILE A 17 -6.56 3.51 -18.83
C ILE A 17 -5.51 2.92 -19.78
N VAL A 18 -4.24 2.97 -19.35
CA VAL A 18 -3.09 2.39 -20.05
C VAL A 18 -2.70 1.11 -19.33
N ILE A 19 -2.51 0.01 -20.07
CA ILE A 19 -2.13 -1.29 -19.52
C ILE A 19 -0.69 -1.59 -19.92
N ASN A 20 0.19 -1.68 -18.93
CA ASN A 20 1.53 -2.21 -19.10
C ASN A 20 1.54 -3.70 -18.76
N THR A 21 2.31 -4.49 -19.51
CA THR A 21 2.40 -5.93 -19.31
C THR A 21 3.82 -6.33 -18.99
N ILE A 22 4.02 -7.14 -17.95
CA ILE A 22 5.33 -7.67 -17.55
C ILE A 22 5.26 -9.19 -17.59
N GLN A 23 6.07 -9.80 -18.44
CA GLN A 23 6.21 -11.25 -18.51
C GLN A 23 7.39 -11.73 -17.66
N SER A 24 7.12 -12.71 -16.79
CA SER A 24 8.14 -13.53 -16.16
C SER A 24 8.31 -14.83 -16.95
N GLY A 25 9.54 -15.15 -17.35
CA GLY A 25 9.86 -16.36 -18.12
C GLY A 25 9.70 -16.21 -19.64
N GLU A 26 9.77 -17.34 -20.35
CA GLU A 26 10.05 -17.40 -21.80
C GLU A 26 8.89 -17.87 -22.68
N ASP A 27 7.69 -18.05 -22.13
CA ASP A 27 6.53 -18.55 -22.87
C ASP A 27 6.14 -17.63 -24.06
N ALA A 28 6.15 -18.17 -25.28
CA ALA A 28 5.98 -17.39 -26.50
C ALA A 28 4.52 -16.92 -26.71
N ASP A 29 3.54 -17.72 -26.27
CA ASP A 29 2.13 -17.37 -26.37
C ASP A 29 1.79 -16.22 -25.42
N CYS A 30 2.32 -16.25 -24.20
CA CYS A 30 2.30 -15.15 -23.24
C CYS A 30 2.93 -13.89 -23.85
N THR A 31 4.12 -13.99 -24.46
CA THR A 31 4.78 -12.85 -25.13
C THR A 31 3.87 -12.21 -26.17
N LYS A 32 3.23 -13.02 -27.02
CA LYS A 32 2.33 -12.52 -28.06
C LYS A 32 1.15 -11.76 -27.45
N GLN A 33 0.45 -12.37 -26.50
CA GLN A 33 -0.75 -11.79 -25.89
C GLN A 33 -0.43 -10.54 -25.07
N PHE A 34 0.67 -10.54 -24.33
CA PHE A 34 1.07 -9.42 -23.48
C PHE A 34 1.48 -8.20 -24.29
N LYS A 35 2.18 -8.41 -25.42
CA LYS A 35 2.47 -7.33 -26.37
C LYS A 35 1.19 -6.75 -26.96
N GLU A 36 0.27 -7.59 -27.41
CA GLU A 36 -1.01 -7.15 -27.98
C GLU A 36 -1.83 -6.33 -26.97
N ILE A 37 -1.90 -6.75 -25.70
CA ILE A 37 -2.59 -6.01 -24.63
C ILE A 37 -1.98 -4.62 -24.42
N ALA A 38 -0.64 -4.54 -24.32
CA ALA A 38 0.05 -3.28 -24.12
C ALA A 38 -0.19 -2.33 -25.31
N GLU A 39 -0.02 -2.82 -26.53
CA GLU A 39 -0.24 -2.04 -27.76
C GLU A 39 -1.67 -1.51 -27.87
N LEU A 40 -2.69 -2.33 -27.58
CA LEU A 40 -4.10 -1.95 -27.66
C LEU A 40 -4.49 -0.81 -26.71
N THR A 41 -3.70 -0.58 -25.65
CA THR A 41 -3.95 0.46 -24.64
C THR A 41 -2.91 1.58 -24.66
N GLY A 42 -1.94 1.53 -25.59
CA GLY A 42 -0.82 2.48 -25.64
C GLY A 42 0.19 2.32 -24.49
N GLY A 43 0.19 1.15 -23.84
CA GLY A 43 1.16 0.78 -22.82
C GLY A 43 2.45 0.20 -23.40
N GLU A 44 3.30 -0.31 -22.52
CA GLU A 44 4.58 -0.93 -22.88
C GLU A 44 4.66 -2.37 -22.33
N TYR A 45 5.37 -3.22 -23.06
CA TYR A 45 5.65 -4.60 -22.68
C TYR A 45 7.07 -4.70 -22.12
N GLY A 46 7.21 -5.31 -20.95
CA GLY A 46 8.49 -5.67 -20.32
C GLY A 46 8.62 -7.19 -20.17
N LYS A 47 9.86 -7.68 -20.24
CA LYS A 47 10.18 -9.09 -20.03
C LYS A 47 11.30 -9.21 -19.01
N MET A 48 11.14 -10.14 -18.07
CA MET A 48 12.09 -10.40 -17.00
C MET A 48 12.69 -11.80 -17.11
N ASN A 49 14.00 -11.90 -16.83
CA ASN A 49 14.64 -13.17 -16.50
C ASN A 49 14.13 -13.68 -15.15
N THR A 50 13.96 -15.00 -15.03
CA THR A 50 13.38 -15.72 -13.89
C THR A 50 14.07 -15.44 -12.54
N SER A 51 15.25 -14.80 -12.55
CA SER A 51 15.85 -14.16 -11.38
C SER A 51 15.10 -12.86 -11.05
N GLY A 52 13.85 -12.97 -10.59
CA GLY A 52 13.00 -11.87 -10.14
C GLY A 52 13.47 -11.24 -8.83
N GLY A 53 14.77 -10.94 -8.72
CA GLY A 53 15.38 -10.36 -7.54
C GLY A 53 15.01 -8.89 -7.42
N MET A 54 13.81 -8.62 -6.89
CA MET A 54 13.50 -7.32 -6.30
C MET A 54 14.62 -7.02 -5.32
N ARG A 55 15.41 -5.98 -5.60
CA ARG A 55 16.57 -5.68 -4.76
C ARG A 55 16.06 -4.93 -3.54
N THR A 56 16.09 -5.60 -2.39
CA THR A 56 15.84 -4.93 -1.11
C THR A 56 17.06 -4.09 -0.77
N PHE A 57 16.94 -2.77 -0.86
CA PHE A 57 17.98 -1.84 -0.46
C PHE A 57 17.74 -1.41 0.99
N ALA A 58 18.53 -1.96 1.91
CA ALA A 58 18.48 -1.52 3.30
C ALA A 58 18.92 -0.04 3.37
N THR A 59 18.15 0.77 4.09
CA THR A 59 18.44 2.18 4.32
C THR A 59 18.61 2.48 5.80
N GLY A 60 19.31 3.58 6.13
CA GLY A 60 19.47 4.01 7.52
C GLY A 60 18.14 4.37 8.22
N GLN A 61 17.07 4.55 7.45
CA GLN A 61 15.74 4.95 7.92
C GLN A 61 14.87 3.74 8.32
N ASP A 62 15.20 2.53 7.84
CA ASP A 62 14.31 1.37 7.96
C ASP A 62 14.02 1.01 9.42
N ALA A 63 15.03 1.06 10.30
CA ALA A 63 14.86 0.72 11.71
C ALA A 63 13.89 1.69 12.42
N ARG A 64 13.99 3.00 12.14
CA ARG A 64 13.11 4.00 12.75
C ARG A 64 11.69 3.90 12.18
N LEU A 65 11.56 3.71 10.87
CA LEU A 65 10.26 3.51 10.23
C LEU A 65 9.57 2.23 10.75
N ALA A 66 10.31 1.14 10.94
CA ALA A 66 9.79 -0.08 11.56
C ALA A 66 9.32 0.16 13.01
N GLU A 67 10.05 0.96 13.80
CA GLU A 67 9.60 1.32 15.15
C GLU A 67 8.32 2.17 15.15
N ILE A 68 8.23 3.14 14.23
CA ILE A 68 7.01 3.91 14.01
C ILE A 68 5.85 2.98 13.64
N ASN A 69 6.08 2.00 12.76
CA ASN A 69 5.09 0.98 12.41
C ASN A 69 4.54 0.28 13.64
N ARG A 70 5.43 -0.26 14.49
CA ARG A 70 5.05 -0.98 15.70
C ARG A 70 4.26 -0.08 16.65
N THR A 71 4.67 1.17 16.80
CA THR A 71 3.99 2.15 17.65
C THR A 71 2.60 2.45 17.13
N LEU A 72 2.47 2.74 15.84
CA LEU A 72 1.19 2.97 15.16
C LEU A 72 0.24 1.78 15.33
N LEU A 73 0.70 0.56 15.07
CA LEU A 73 -0.12 -0.65 15.19
C LEU A 73 -0.56 -0.96 16.62
N ARG A 74 0.21 -0.56 17.64
CA ARG A 74 -0.21 -0.68 19.05
C ARG A 74 -1.38 0.23 19.40
N THR A 75 -1.58 1.32 18.66
CA THR A 75 -2.73 2.22 18.85
C THR A 75 -3.98 1.74 18.11
N ALA A 76 -3.92 0.65 17.35
CA ALA A 76 -5.02 0.21 16.48
C ALA A 76 -6.30 -0.11 17.27
N LEU A 77 -7.41 0.47 16.83
CA LEU A 77 -8.74 0.32 17.43
C LEU A 77 -9.55 -0.67 16.59
N VAL A 78 -9.27 -1.96 16.74
CA VAL A 78 -9.90 -2.99 15.91
C VAL A 78 -11.39 -3.15 16.28
N TYR A 79 -12.29 -3.00 15.30
CA TYR A 79 -13.75 -3.04 15.49
C TYR A 79 -14.45 -4.09 14.60
N GLY A 80 -15.74 -4.30 14.85
CA GLY A 80 -16.64 -5.22 14.16
C GLY A 80 -16.91 -6.47 14.99
N SER A 81 -17.33 -7.57 14.38
CA SER A 81 -17.62 -8.82 15.11
C SER A 81 -16.42 -9.35 15.91
N GLN A 82 -16.68 -10.09 16.98
CA GLN A 82 -15.62 -10.65 17.84
C GLN A 82 -14.57 -11.44 17.03
N GLY A 83 -14.99 -12.35 16.16
CA GLY A 83 -14.06 -13.12 15.32
C GLY A 83 -13.26 -12.27 14.34
N LYS A 84 -13.81 -11.15 13.87
CA LYS A 84 -13.05 -10.16 13.08
C LYS A 84 -12.00 -9.48 13.96
N ARG A 85 -12.37 -9.01 15.15
CA ARG A 85 -11.45 -8.34 16.07
C ARG A 85 -10.29 -9.25 16.45
N GLU A 86 -10.57 -10.49 16.86
CA GLU A 86 -9.52 -11.45 17.25
C GLU A 86 -8.52 -11.71 16.12
N ARG A 87 -9.02 -11.96 14.90
CA ARG A 87 -8.17 -12.23 13.74
C ARG A 87 -7.32 -11.01 13.37
N ASP A 88 -7.93 -9.83 13.28
CA ASP A 88 -7.24 -8.63 12.81
C ASP A 88 -6.26 -8.10 13.88
N THR A 89 -6.61 -8.21 15.17
CA THR A 89 -5.68 -7.94 16.29
C THR A 89 -4.46 -8.85 16.23
N LYS A 90 -4.64 -10.16 15.97
CA LYS A 90 -3.51 -11.09 15.81
C LYS A 90 -2.58 -10.70 14.66
N LYS A 91 -3.13 -10.19 13.54
CA LYS A 91 -2.31 -9.68 12.43
C LYS A 91 -1.44 -8.51 12.88
N PHE A 92 -2.01 -7.53 13.57
CA PHE A 92 -1.24 -6.40 14.10
C PHE A 92 -0.22 -6.84 15.14
N GLN A 93 -0.59 -7.75 16.04
CA GLN A 93 0.31 -8.30 17.05
C GLN A 93 1.52 -9.00 16.42
N ALA A 94 1.33 -9.80 15.37
CA ALA A 94 2.43 -10.46 14.67
C ALA A 94 3.47 -9.45 14.14
N VAL A 95 3.02 -8.35 13.55
CA VAL A 95 3.93 -7.28 13.09
C VAL A 95 4.62 -6.61 14.27
N THR A 96 3.88 -6.26 15.34
CA THR A 96 4.47 -5.63 16.52
C THR A 96 5.47 -6.53 17.27
N ALA A 97 5.33 -7.85 17.12
CA ALA A 97 6.24 -8.87 17.65
C ALA A 97 7.48 -9.09 16.78
N GLY A 98 7.63 -8.36 15.68
CA GLY A 98 8.80 -8.44 14.80
C GLY A 98 8.74 -9.58 13.78
N ALA A 99 7.55 -10.09 13.44
CA ALA A 99 7.39 -11.12 12.41
C ALA A 99 7.64 -10.60 10.98
N VAL A 100 7.88 -9.30 10.81
CA VAL A 100 8.10 -8.65 9.51
C VAL A 100 9.49 -8.01 9.48
N PRO A 101 10.27 -8.21 8.40
CA PRO A 101 11.56 -7.56 8.21
C PRO A 101 11.47 -6.01 8.31
N PRO A 102 12.53 -5.32 8.78
CA PRO A 102 12.51 -3.87 8.93
C PRO A 102 12.28 -3.10 7.63
N ASP A 103 12.87 -3.54 6.52
CA ASP A 103 12.73 -2.94 5.19
C ASP A 103 11.29 -3.01 4.66
N VAL A 104 10.64 -4.16 4.85
CA VAL A 104 9.21 -4.35 4.52
C VAL A 104 8.32 -3.49 5.43
N SER A 105 8.61 -3.47 6.73
CA SER A 105 7.88 -2.62 7.69
C SER A 105 8.03 -1.14 7.35
N ALA A 106 9.21 -0.73 6.88
CA ALA A 106 9.49 0.65 6.48
C ALA A 106 8.65 1.06 5.27
N GLU A 107 8.58 0.21 4.24
CA GLU A 107 7.72 0.43 3.08
C GLU A 107 6.24 0.56 3.46
N TRP A 108 5.72 -0.34 4.30
CA TRP A 108 4.34 -0.27 4.78
C TRP A 108 4.06 1.03 5.56
N THR A 109 5.04 1.49 6.34
CA THR A 109 4.93 2.73 7.11
C THR A 109 4.91 3.95 6.22
N GLY A 110 5.71 3.98 5.15
CA GLY A 110 5.67 5.04 4.14
C GLY A 110 4.29 5.15 3.48
N VAL A 111 3.68 4.02 3.12
CA VAL A 111 2.31 3.99 2.58
C VAL A 111 1.28 4.46 3.62
N ALA A 112 1.37 3.96 4.86
CA ALA A 112 0.48 4.34 5.94
C ALA A 112 0.55 5.85 6.25
N ALA A 113 1.75 6.44 6.22
CA ALA A 113 1.99 7.86 6.41
C ALA A 113 1.38 8.72 5.29
N LYS A 114 1.60 8.33 4.02
CA LYS A 114 1.01 9.02 2.85
C LYS A 114 -0.52 9.03 2.89
N LEU A 115 -1.12 7.92 3.31
CA LEU A 115 -2.57 7.76 3.41
C LEU A 115 -3.14 8.21 4.76
N ARG A 116 -2.28 8.52 5.73
CA ARG A 116 -2.62 8.82 7.13
C ARG A 116 -3.60 7.83 7.77
N ARG A 117 -3.38 6.54 7.53
CA ARG A 117 -4.26 5.44 7.98
C ARG A 117 -3.48 4.16 8.29
N LEU A 118 -3.99 3.35 9.21
CA LEU A 118 -3.55 1.98 9.51
C LEU A 118 -4.25 0.95 8.63
N GLY A 119 -5.52 1.19 8.27
CA GLY A 119 -6.31 0.34 7.38
C GLY A 119 -7.73 0.10 7.87
N ASN A 120 -8.54 -0.56 7.04
CA ASN A 120 -9.99 -0.66 7.23
C ASN A 120 -10.43 -1.48 8.46
N SER A 121 -9.50 -2.20 9.11
CA SER A 121 -9.79 -2.88 10.37
C SER A 121 -9.80 -1.95 11.59
N ASP A 122 -9.24 -0.74 11.45
CA ASP A 122 -9.19 0.30 12.47
C ASP A 122 -10.45 1.18 12.45
N LEU A 123 -11.02 1.43 13.62
CA LEU A 123 -12.27 2.19 13.77
C LEU A 123 -12.14 3.65 13.34
N LEU A 124 -11.03 4.31 13.69
CA LEU A 124 -10.81 5.72 13.34
C LEU A 124 -10.76 5.88 11.81
N ASP A 125 -10.06 4.97 11.14
CA ASP A 125 -9.95 4.98 9.67
C ASP A 125 -11.28 4.62 8.99
N ALA A 126 -12.03 3.67 9.56
CA ALA A 126 -13.35 3.29 9.05
C ALA A 126 -14.36 4.44 9.15
N ILE A 127 -14.32 5.23 10.23
CA ILE A 127 -15.15 6.43 10.38
C ILE A 127 -14.73 7.49 9.34
N ARG A 128 -13.43 7.77 9.23
CA ARG A 128 -12.89 8.77 8.28
C ARG A 128 -13.20 8.46 6.82
N SER A 129 -13.22 7.17 6.47
CA SER A 129 -13.54 6.70 5.11
C SER A 129 -15.05 6.58 4.86
N GLY A 130 -15.90 6.83 5.85
CA GLY A 130 -17.35 6.68 5.74
C GLY A 130 -17.84 5.23 5.71
N GLN A 131 -16.96 4.26 6.03
CA GLN A 131 -17.32 2.84 6.09
C GLN A 131 -18.26 2.52 7.26
N THR A 132 -18.17 3.29 8.36
CA THR A 132 -19.04 3.15 9.52
C THR A 132 -19.27 4.50 10.20
N ARG A 133 -20.21 4.54 11.15
CA ARG A 133 -20.42 5.67 12.06
C ARG A 133 -20.29 5.19 13.50
N LEU A 134 -19.83 6.07 14.40
CA LEU A 134 -19.58 5.68 15.79
C LEU A 134 -20.88 5.34 16.53
N GLU A 135 -21.94 6.08 16.23
CA GLU A 135 -23.26 5.98 16.84
C GLU A 135 -24.03 4.75 16.38
N SER A 136 -23.66 4.18 15.22
CA SER A 136 -24.30 2.97 14.68
C SER A 136 -23.72 1.68 15.25
N LEU A 137 -22.59 1.74 15.96
CA LEU A 137 -21.91 0.55 16.47
C LEU A 137 -22.46 0.14 17.83
N LYS A 138 -22.75 -1.16 17.97
CA LYS A 138 -23.14 -1.72 19.26
C LYS A 138 -21.93 -1.83 20.20
N PRO A 139 -22.14 -1.81 21.53
CA PRO A 139 -21.05 -1.99 22.49
C PRO A 139 -20.17 -3.21 22.23
N GLU A 140 -20.76 -4.33 21.81
CA GLU A 140 -20.07 -5.57 21.50
C GLU A 140 -19.24 -5.54 20.20
N GLU A 141 -19.41 -4.53 19.35
CA GLU A 141 -18.67 -4.33 18.10
C GLU A 141 -17.47 -3.39 18.27
N LEU A 142 -17.40 -2.68 19.40
CA LEU A 142 -16.33 -1.76 19.71
C LEU A 142 -15.07 -2.49 20.18
N PRO A 143 -13.90 -1.84 20.08
CA PRO A 143 -12.71 -2.27 20.81
C PRO A 143 -13.02 -2.35 22.32
N ASP A 144 -12.39 -3.31 23.00
CA ASP A 144 -12.64 -3.55 24.44
C ASP A 144 -12.36 -2.30 25.31
N SER A 145 -11.39 -1.47 24.90
CA SER A 145 -11.06 -0.19 25.54
C SER A 145 -12.21 0.82 25.48
N MET A 146 -13.11 0.69 24.51
CA MET A 146 -14.18 1.66 24.22
C MET A 146 -15.58 1.14 24.54
N ALA A 147 -15.75 -0.17 24.76
CA ALA A 147 -17.06 -0.80 24.93
C ALA A 147 -17.86 -0.18 26.10
N LYS A 148 -17.18 0.16 27.21
CA LYS A 148 -17.78 0.74 28.42
C LYS A 148 -17.85 2.28 28.43
N MET A 149 -17.25 2.94 27.44
CA MET A 149 -17.25 4.40 27.33
C MET A 149 -18.62 4.89 26.85
N THR A 150 -19.03 6.05 27.34
CA THR A 150 -20.13 6.86 26.78
C THR A 150 -19.75 7.36 25.38
N LEU A 151 -20.73 7.85 24.60
CA LEU A 151 -20.46 8.38 23.26
C LEU A 151 -19.41 9.50 23.28
N LYS A 152 -19.55 10.45 24.22
CA LYS A 152 -18.60 11.56 24.39
C LYS A 152 -17.18 11.07 24.71
N GLU A 153 -17.05 10.11 25.63
CA GLU A 153 -15.74 9.53 25.97
C GLU A 153 -15.12 8.78 24.78
N ARG A 154 -15.94 8.13 23.94
CA ARG A 154 -15.46 7.47 22.71
C ARG A 154 -14.92 8.49 21.71
N GLU A 155 -15.62 9.61 21.52
CA GLU A 155 -15.17 10.71 20.65
C GLU A 155 -13.84 11.30 21.15
N GLU A 156 -13.75 11.61 22.45
CA GLU A 156 -12.52 12.12 23.07
C GLU A 156 -11.36 11.11 22.93
N HIS A 157 -11.63 9.81 23.10
CA HIS A 157 -10.62 8.77 22.91
C HIS A 157 -10.14 8.68 21.46
N LEU A 158 -11.05 8.74 20.49
CA LEU A 158 -10.69 8.74 19.06
C LEU A 158 -9.86 9.96 18.68
N GLU A 159 -10.21 11.13 19.19
CA GLU A 159 -9.45 12.36 18.94
C GLU A 159 -8.03 12.27 19.53
N LYS A 160 -7.89 11.75 20.76
CA LYS A 160 -6.59 11.51 21.36
C LYS A 160 -5.73 10.57 20.49
N MET A 161 -6.30 9.45 20.03
CA MET A 161 -5.59 8.52 19.14
C MET A 161 -5.23 9.16 17.79
N ALA A 162 -6.11 10.00 17.24
CA ALA A 162 -5.85 10.74 16.02
C ALA A 162 -4.64 11.69 16.15
N GLN A 163 -4.53 12.38 17.29
CA GLN A 163 -3.41 13.28 17.59
C GLN A 163 -2.11 12.52 17.78
N GLU A 164 -2.11 11.45 18.59
CA GLU A 164 -0.93 10.61 18.82
C GLU A 164 -0.38 10.00 17.53
N ARG A 165 -1.26 9.53 16.63
CA ARG A 165 -0.85 9.01 15.32
C ARG A 165 -0.38 10.10 14.37
N GLY A 166 -0.88 11.33 14.52
CA GLY A 166 -0.58 12.45 13.64
C GLY A 166 0.91 12.80 13.58
N SER A 167 1.57 12.87 14.73
CA SER A 167 3.01 13.14 14.81
C SER A 167 3.84 12.00 14.21
N LEU A 168 3.45 10.75 14.45
CA LEU A 168 4.11 9.56 13.91
C LEU A 168 4.02 9.50 12.38
N TYR A 169 2.84 9.81 11.81
CA TYR A 169 2.70 9.89 10.35
C TYR A 169 3.56 10.99 9.75
N GLN A 170 3.68 12.14 10.42
CA GLN A 170 4.51 13.22 9.93
C GLN A 170 6.00 12.83 9.92
N GLU A 171 6.49 12.24 11.01
CA GLU A 171 7.87 11.76 11.09
C GLU A 171 8.14 10.68 10.04
N ALA A 172 7.23 9.70 9.90
CA ALA A 172 7.35 8.66 8.90
C ALA A 172 7.36 9.20 7.47
N LEU A 173 6.58 10.25 7.18
CA LEU A 173 6.54 10.85 5.85
C LEU A 173 7.90 11.47 5.47
N GLU A 174 8.56 12.16 6.42
CA GLU A 174 9.88 12.74 6.17
C GLU A 174 10.97 11.67 6.00
N LEU A 175 10.94 10.64 6.84
CA LEU A 175 11.87 9.51 6.73
C LEU A 175 11.66 8.72 5.42
N ASP A 176 10.42 8.50 5.01
CA ASP A 176 10.08 7.80 3.77
C ASP A 176 10.52 8.58 2.52
N ARG A 177 10.50 9.92 2.55
CA ARG A 177 11.06 10.74 1.45
C ARG A 177 12.54 10.46 1.27
N VAL A 178 13.32 10.54 2.35
CA VAL A 178 14.77 10.26 2.31
C VAL A 178 15.05 8.83 1.88
N ARG A 179 14.30 7.86 2.42
CA ARG A 179 14.39 6.45 2.03
C ARG A 179 14.10 6.26 0.54
N SER A 180 13.02 6.84 0.04
CA SER A 180 12.60 6.74 -1.36
C SER A 180 13.66 7.31 -2.31
N ASP A 181 14.28 8.43 -1.96
CA ASP A 181 15.37 9.03 -2.76
C ASP A 181 16.61 8.13 -2.84
N ILE A 182 16.96 7.47 -1.73
CA ILE A 182 18.08 6.51 -1.71
C ILE A 182 17.75 5.29 -2.57
N VAL A 183 16.58 4.69 -2.34
CA VAL A 183 16.12 3.52 -3.11
C VAL A 183 16.07 3.82 -4.60
N LEU A 184 15.57 5.01 -4.99
CA LEU A 184 15.51 5.42 -6.38
C LEU A 184 16.91 5.51 -7.01
N LYS A 185 17.88 6.12 -6.32
CA LYS A 185 19.27 6.19 -6.79
C LYS A 185 19.91 4.81 -6.96
N GLU A 186 19.59 3.87 -6.08
CA GLU A 186 20.08 2.50 -6.20
C GLU A 186 19.42 1.75 -7.37
N ILE A 187 18.12 1.96 -7.60
CA ILE A 187 17.41 1.42 -8.77
C ILE A 187 18.03 1.96 -10.07
N GLU A 188 18.34 3.25 -10.15
CA GLU A 188 18.96 3.86 -11.33
C GLU A 188 20.36 3.32 -11.68
N LYS A 189 21.08 2.78 -10.70
CA LYS A 189 22.38 2.10 -10.93
C LYS A 189 22.20 0.73 -11.59
N GLY A 190 21.06 0.07 -11.37
CA GLY A 190 20.77 -1.27 -11.86
C GLY A 190 19.88 -1.27 -13.11
N LYS A 191 20.39 -0.75 -14.24
CA LYS A 191 19.60 -0.54 -15.47
C LYS A 191 18.97 -1.80 -16.07
N ASP A 192 19.48 -2.97 -15.75
CA ASP A 192 18.95 -4.26 -16.21
C ASP A 192 18.01 -4.92 -15.18
N ALA A 193 17.79 -4.30 -14.01
CA ALA A 193 16.90 -4.81 -12.98
C ALA A 193 15.44 -4.50 -13.28
N PHE A 194 14.54 -5.38 -12.81
CA PHE A 194 13.10 -5.22 -12.96
C PHE A 194 12.58 -3.86 -12.48
N ASP A 195 13.00 -3.45 -11.29
CA ASP A 195 12.57 -2.21 -10.66
C ASP A 195 12.92 -1.00 -11.54
N PHE A 196 14.06 -1.04 -12.25
CA PHE A 196 14.44 -0.01 -13.20
C PHE A 196 13.57 -0.04 -14.46
N GLN A 197 13.28 -1.21 -15.02
CA GLN A 197 12.43 -1.33 -16.21
C GLN A 197 11.03 -0.78 -15.96
N VAL A 198 10.44 -1.08 -14.80
CA VAL A 198 9.14 -0.52 -14.39
C VAL A 198 9.23 0.99 -14.18
N PHE A 199 10.27 1.46 -13.47
CA PHE A 199 10.49 2.88 -13.25
C PHE A 199 10.63 3.67 -14.56
N ASP A 200 11.47 3.20 -15.50
CA ASP A 200 11.70 3.86 -16.78
C ASP A 200 10.42 3.88 -17.64
N MET A 201 9.67 2.77 -17.67
CA MET A 201 8.38 2.70 -18.35
C MET A 201 7.39 3.76 -17.84
N LEU A 202 7.23 3.88 -16.51
CA LEU A 202 6.37 4.89 -15.90
C LEU A 202 6.87 6.32 -16.17
N ARG A 203 8.19 6.54 -16.14
CA ARG A 203 8.81 7.84 -16.47
C ARG A 203 8.52 8.24 -17.91
N ARG A 204 8.73 7.35 -18.88
CA ARG A 204 8.43 7.60 -20.30
C ARG A 204 6.96 7.89 -20.54
N GLN A 205 6.06 7.18 -19.86
CA GLN A 205 4.61 7.40 -19.97
C GLN A 205 4.18 8.76 -19.42
N THR A 206 4.75 9.19 -18.30
CA THR A 206 4.48 10.52 -17.72
C THR A 206 4.91 11.62 -18.69
N LEU A 207 6.09 11.49 -19.31
CA LEU A 207 6.58 12.44 -20.32
C LEU A 207 5.71 12.45 -21.59
N LYS A 208 5.17 11.31 -22.01
CA LYS A 208 4.23 11.23 -23.15
C LYS A 208 2.92 11.95 -22.83
N ARG A 209 2.37 11.79 -21.62
CA ARG A 209 1.11 12.43 -21.20
C ARG A 209 1.23 13.95 -21.03
N LEU A 210 2.39 14.48 -20.64
CA LEU A 210 2.60 15.93 -20.51
C LEU A 210 2.76 16.67 -21.85
N ARG A 211 2.86 15.95 -22.97
CA ARG A 211 3.03 16.51 -24.32
C ARG A 211 1.71 16.66 -25.09
N TYR A 212 0.60 16.24 -24.50
CA TYR A 212 -0.76 16.34 -25.04
C TYR A 212 -1.66 17.04 -24.03
#